data_AF-A0A8T7GND7-F1
#
_entry.id   AF-A0A8T7GND7-F1
#
_cell.length_a   1.000
_cell.length_b   1.000
_cell.length_c   1.000
_cell.angle_alpha   90.00
_cell.angle_beta   90.00
_cell.angle_gamma   90.00
#
_symmetry.space_group_name_H-M   'P 1'
#
loop_
_entity.id
_entity.type
_entity.pdbx_description
1 polymer ?
#
loop_
_entity_poly.entity_id
_entity_poly.type
_entity_poly.pdbx_seq_one_letter_code
_entity_poly.pdbx_strand_id
1 'polypeptide(L)' 'SATINLNQIIKNAETLGYHVKTRGTLGITATNNLANALSVSFMTSGAATIVGAKDEDEAISIYKTFVKINE' A
#
# COMPACT_ATOMS: atom_id res chain seq x y z
N SER A 1 -2.11 13.11 -14.28
CA SER A 1 -1.72 11.91 -13.52
C SER A 1 -1.11 12.32 -12.20
N ALA A 2 -1.68 11.91 -11.08
CA ALA A 2 -1.04 12.12 -9.77
C ALA A 2 0.16 11.16 -9.69
N THR A 3 1.36 11.72 -9.59
CA THR A 3 2.59 10.92 -9.46
C THR A 3 2.60 10.27 -8.08
N ILE A 4 2.59 8.94 -8.04
CA ILE A 4 2.67 8.19 -6.79
C ILE A 4 4.10 8.24 -6.24
N ASN A 5 4.26 8.70 -5.00
CA ASN A 5 5.55 8.69 -4.31
C ASN A 5 5.74 7.35 -3.58
N LEU A 6 6.43 6.41 -4.23
CA LEU A 6 6.68 5.08 -3.65
C LEU A 6 7.49 5.12 -2.36
N ASN A 7 8.44 6.05 -2.22
CA ASN A 7 9.23 6.16 -0.99
C ASN A 7 8.36 6.57 0.19
N GLN A 8 7.42 7.49 -0.02
CA GLN A 8 6.45 7.87 1.01
C GLN A 8 5.54 6.70 1.39
N ILE A 9 5.08 5.94 0.40
CA ILE A 9 4.23 4.77 0.62
C ILE A 9 4.95 3.69 1.43
N ILE A 10 6.22 3.41 1.10
CA ILE A 10 7.05 2.47 1.87
C ILE A 10 7.12 2.92 3.33
N LYS A 11 7.47 4.19 3.56
CA LYS A 11 7.57 4.75 4.92
C LYS A 11 6.26 4.65 5.69
N ASN A 12 5.14 4.96 5.05
CA ASN A 12 3.81 4.88 5.65
C ASN A 12 3.48 3.42 6.01
N ALA A 13 3.71 2.47 5.09
CA ALA A 13 3.46 1.05 5.31
C ALA A 13 4.27 0.48 6.48
N GLU A 14 5.57 0.81 6.55
CA GLU A 14 6.45 0.40 7.65
C GLU A 14 6.00 1.00 8.98
N THR A 15 5.61 2.28 9.00
CA THR A 15 5.08 2.95 10.21
C THR A 15 3.82 2.27 10.74
N LEU A 16 3.01 1.70 9.84
CA LEU A 16 1.79 0.96 10.16
C LEU A 16 2.05 -0.51 10.50
N GLY A 17 3.30 -0.96 10.51
CA GLY A 17 3.70 -2.33 10.85
C GLY A 17 3.55 -3.35 9.72
N TYR A 18 3.42 -2.90 8.47
CA TYR A 18 3.41 -3.79 7.31
C TYR A 18 4.83 -4.24 6.96
N HIS A 19 4.93 -5.47 6.47
CA HIS A 19 6.15 -5.97 5.84
C HIS A 19 6.18 -5.55 4.39
N VAL A 20 7.16 -4.73 4.03
CA VAL A 20 7.32 -4.23 2.67
C VAL A 20 8.29 -5.11 1.89
N LYS A 21 7.88 -5.52 0.69
CA LYS A 21 8.71 -6.17 -0.32
C LYS A 21 8.70 -5.34 -1.59
N THR A 22 9.88 -4.89 -2.02
CA THR A 22 10.05 -4.15 -3.27
C THR A 22 10.14 -5.12 -4.45
N ARG A 23 9.44 -4.83 -5.56
CA ARG A 23 9.56 -5.57 -6.84
C ARG A 23 10.51 -4.85 -7.80
N GLY A 24 11.69 -4.48 -7.31
CA GLY A 24 12.65 -3.65 -8.06
C GLY A 24 12.05 -2.30 -8.47
N THR A 25 12.13 -1.96 -9.76
CA THR A 25 11.65 -0.67 -10.30
C THR A 25 10.15 -0.64 -10.64
N LEU A 26 9.44 -1.77 -10.49
CA LEU A 26 8.04 -1.88 -10.91
C LEU A 26 7.05 -1.40 -9.85
N GLY A 27 7.44 -1.42 -8.58
CA GLY A 27 6.55 -1.08 -7.48
C GLY A 27 6.88 -1.80 -6.18
N ILE A 28 5.94 -1.77 -5.25
CA ILE A 28 6.05 -2.35 -3.91
C ILE A 28 4.82 -3.18 -3.56
N THR A 29 5.01 -4.17 -2.70
CA THR A 29 3.94 -4.91 -2.04
C THR A 29 4.14 -4.83 -0.54
N ALA A 30 3.09 -4.47 0.19
CA ALA A 30 3.05 -4.44 1.65
C ALA A 30 2.06 -5.48 2.15
N THR A 31 2.47 -6.32 3.11
CA THR A 31 1.62 -7.37 3.69
C THR A 31 1.53 -7.22 5.20
N ASN A 32 0.34 -7.40 5.78
CA ASN A 32 0.22 -7.50 7.23
C ASN A 32 0.54 -8.94 7.71
N ASN A 33 0.92 -9.08 8.98
CA ASN A 33 1.30 -10.36 9.58
C ASN A 33 0.10 -11.18 10.13
N LEU A 34 -1.14 -10.85 9.79
CA LEU A 34 -2.32 -11.49 10.37
C LEU A 34 -2.88 -12.61 9.47
N ALA A 35 -3.63 -13.53 10.09
CA ALA A 35 -4.21 -14.72 9.45
C ALA A 35 -5.15 -14.45 8.26
N ASN A 36 -5.68 -13.23 8.14
CA ASN A 36 -6.40 -12.73 6.97
C ASN A 36 -5.47 -11.78 6.22
N ALA A 37 -4.47 -12.34 5.53
CA ALA A 37 -3.33 -11.59 5.03
C ALA A 37 -3.75 -10.48 4.05
N LEU A 38 -3.82 -9.25 4.56
CA LEU A 38 -4.03 -8.06 3.75
C LEU A 38 -2.77 -7.81 2.93
N SER A 39 -2.93 -7.70 1.62
CA SER A 39 -1.85 -7.41 0.68
C SER A 39 -2.19 -6.15 -0.13
N VAL A 40 -1.27 -5.20 -0.13
CA VAL A 40 -1.41 -3.92 -0.82
C VAL A 40 -0.24 -3.75 -1.77
N SER A 41 -0.50 -3.60 -3.06
CA SER A 41 0.52 -3.35 -4.07
C SER A 41 0.34 -2.01 -4.74
N PHE A 42 1.44 -1.27 -4.89
CA PHE A 42 1.50 -0.02 -5.65
C PHE A 42 2.51 -0.17 -6.78
N MET A 43 2.10 0.17 -8.00
CA MET A 43 2.96 0.15 -9.18
C MET A 43 3.44 1.56 -9.53
N THR A 44 4.61 1.67 -10.15
CA THR A 44 5.13 2.94 -10.69
C THR A 44 4.23 3.57 -11.75
N SER A 45 3.36 2.78 -12.39
CA SER A 45 2.33 3.25 -13.32
C SER A 45 1.20 4.04 -12.66
N GLY A 46 1.12 4.03 -11.32
CA GLY A 46 0.01 4.64 -10.56
C GLY A 46 -1.12 3.66 -10.22
N ALA A 47 -1.07 2.42 -10.73
CA ALA A 47 -2.03 1.39 -10.36
C ALA A 47 -1.79 0.89 -8.93
N ALA A 48 -2.88 0.58 -8.22
CA ALA A 48 -2.82 -0.07 -6.92
C ALA A 48 -3.80 -1.26 -6.85
N THR A 49 -3.41 -2.31 -6.15
CA THR A 49 -4.26 -3.47 -5.87
C THR A 49 -4.29 -3.74 -4.38
N ILE A 50 -5.48 -4.04 -3.86
CA ILE A 50 -5.75 -4.32 -2.44
C ILE A 50 -6.50 -5.65 -2.39
N VAL A 51 -5.93 -6.62 -1.68
CA VAL A 51 -6.49 -7.98 -1.55
C VAL A 51 -6.61 -8.31 -0.07
N GLY A 52 -7.77 -8.82 0.34
CA GLY A 52 -8.05 -9.18 1.74
C GLY A 52 -8.80 -8.11 2.53
N ALA A 53 -9.22 -7.02 1.88
CA ALA A 53 -10.22 -6.12 2.46
C ALA A 53 -11.59 -6.82 2.53
N LYS A 54 -12.35 -6.52 3.58
CA LYS A 54 -13.70 -7.01 3.85
C LYS A 54 -14.73 -6.45 2.87
N ASP A 55 -14.59 -5.19 2.50
CA ASP A 55 -15.50 -4.44 1.63
C ASP A 55 -14.77 -3.30 0.89
N GLU A 56 -15.49 -2.62 0.00
CA GLU A 56 -14.96 -1.53 -0.83
C GLU A 56 -14.52 -0.33 0.02
N ASP A 57 -15.29 0.02 1.05
CA ASP A 57 -14.99 1.16 1.92
C ASP A 57 -13.69 0.93 2.71
N GLU A 58 -13.47 -0.28 3.21
CA GLU A 58 -12.20 -0.65 3.86
C GLU A 58 -11.04 -0.56 2.86
N ALA A 59 -11.20 -1.07 1.64
CA ALA A 59 -10.17 -0.98 0.61
C ALA A 59 -9.79 0.48 0.29
N ILE A 60 -10.78 1.37 0.17
CA ILE A 60 -10.55 2.81 -0.05
C ILE A 60 -9.84 3.44 1.14
N SER A 61 -10.22 3.07 2.37
CA SER A 61 -9.59 3.57 3.59
C SER A 61 -8.11 3.16 3.69
N ILE A 62 -7.81 1.91 3.37
CA ILE A 62 -6.44 1.38 3.30
C ILE A 62 -5.62 2.15 2.26
N TYR A 63 -6.16 2.32 1.04
CA TYR A 63 -5.49 3.10 0.00
C TYR A 63 -5.14 4.51 0.49
N LYS A 64 -6.12 5.24 1.03
CA LYS A 64 -5.94 6.60 1.54
C LYS A 64 -4.89 6.67 2.64
N THR A 65 -4.82 5.66 3.49
CA THR A 65 -3.83 5.58 4.58
C THR A 65 -2.41 5.45 4.04
N PHE A 66 -2.21 4.67 2.97
CA PHE A 66 -0.89 4.49 2.35
C PHE A 66 -0.45 5.73 1.56
N VAL A 67 -1.38 6.40 0.87
CA VAL A 67 -1.05 7.60 0.06
C VAL A 67 -1.10 8.91 0.83
N LYS A 68 -1.60 8.92 2.09
CA LYS A 68 -1.66 10.13 2.91
C LYS A 68 -0.25 10.70 3.10
N ILE A 69 -0.13 11.98 2.80
CA ILE A 69 1.00 12.80 3.21
C ILE A 69 0.66 13.24 4.64
N ASN A 70 1.43 12.81 5.63
CA ASN A 70 1.36 13.44 6.94
C ASN A 70 1.94 14.85 6.75
N GLU A 71 1.09 15.87 6.83
CA GLU A 71 1.51 17.28 6.92
C GLU A 71 2.34 17.53 8.19
#